data_AF-A0A0A9ZE36-F1
#
_entry.id   AF-A0A0A9ZE36-F1
#
_cell.length_a   1.000
_cell.length_b   1.000
_cell.length_c   1.000
_cell.angle_alpha   90.00
_cell.angle_beta   90.00
_cell.angle_gamma   90.00
#
_symmetry.space_group_name_H-M   'P 1'
#
loop_
_entity.id
_entity.type
_entity.pdbx_description
1 polymer ?
#
loop_
_entity_poly.entity_id
_entity_poly.type
_entity_poly.pdbx_seq_one_letter_code
_entity_poly.pdbx_strand_id
1 'polypeptide(L)'
;MDSIWMTMERLELILEEPDKIFFSGDDIRGQVMVYLSASIAVQAVAVKFIGEACVSVPEGVGEEKTAKKRKNVTNKIVPINCEPGVTDGAPGWTKDKSTGPGTPAKLRSKSSTKTTLGPKPVFSSNEKYFFHKEYLYGHKYSSFREKLWAGNHTFPFQFTLPAQLPASFNGRFGYVRYYAEALLMRWKEKDVRRVYFSVTNIADINTETRAESGCEEQKSTNSCFFCCPRGTIVASAELKRRGFAPGEIAPLLVDVHNMSNSSITTLKAVVLQMVEYSSPQGLRRHEDERQVLEVNRGEVKPGASMSWGSAGVRLPPLPPSSFSPDSCKIISIQYRMDVIMYIAGMRDPVTLRLPIIIGNIPLKRHFPGLSTYEEVAGLLEATLPQPIISRYPTLPGITSQESVNPEQSECVYKLPNFKPRYLVYVPKSLIK
;
A
#
# COMPACT_ATOMS: atom_id res chain seq x y z
N MET A 1 33.62 -6.40 41.30
CA MET A 1 33.36 -6.06 39.90
C MET A 1 33.26 -7.38 39.17
N ASP A 2 32.29 -7.54 38.25
CA ASP A 2 31.97 -8.76 37.48
C ASP A 2 30.71 -9.55 37.90
N SER A 3 29.62 -8.85 38.20
CA SER A 3 28.27 -9.44 38.24
C SER A 3 27.23 -8.59 37.48
N ILE A 4 27.64 -7.95 36.38
CA ILE A 4 26.77 -7.16 35.49
C ILE A 4 26.76 -7.81 34.10
N TRP A 5 26.67 -9.14 34.06
CA TRP A 5 26.37 -9.86 32.83
C TRP A 5 24.87 -10.12 32.80
N MET A 6 24.18 -9.17 32.16
CA MET A 6 22.89 -9.28 31.47
C MET A 6 21.98 -10.41 31.94
N THR A 7 20.93 -10.06 32.69
CA THR A 7 19.67 -10.82 32.64
C THR A 7 19.19 -10.81 31.20
N MET A 8 19.51 -11.86 30.46
CA MET A 8 19.03 -12.05 29.09
C MET A 8 17.53 -12.37 29.21
N GLU A 9 16.72 -11.44 28.72
CA GLU A 9 15.27 -11.57 28.61
C GLU A 9 14.88 -11.39 27.15
N ARG A 10 14.01 -12.29 26.65
CA ARG A 10 13.53 -12.26 25.28
C ARG A 10 12.01 -12.29 25.30
N LEU A 11 11.40 -11.26 24.72
CA LEU A 11 9.98 -11.22 24.41
C LEU A 11 9.81 -11.56 22.93
N GLU A 12 8.88 -12.46 22.64
CA GLU A 12 8.45 -12.82 21.28
C GLU A 12 6.94 -12.80 21.16
N LEU A 13 6.46 -12.47 19.97
CA LEU A 13 5.06 -12.52 19.59
C LEU A 13 4.99 -13.33 18.29
N ILE A 14 4.23 -14.42 18.30
CA ILE A 14 4.11 -15.34 17.17
C ILE A 14 2.63 -15.51 16.85
N LEU A 15 2.27 -15.28 15.59
CA LEU A 15 0.95 -15.61 15.05
C LEU A 15 0.97 -17.05 14.54
N GLU A 16 -0.13 -17.79 14.67
CA GLU A 16 -0.24 -19.15 14.13
C GLU A 16 -0.13 -19.17 12.59
N GLU A 17 -0.75 -18.18 11.94
CA GLU A 17 -0.83 -18.07 10.47
C GLU A 17 -0.28 -16.71 10.01
N PRO A 18 1.05 -16.49 10.00
CA PRO A 18 1.64 -15.16 9.72
C PRO A 18 1.42 -14.67 8.28
N ASP A 19 1.29 -15.59 7.32
CA ASP A 19 1.12 -15.29 5.90
C ASP A 19 -0.34 -15.30 5.42
N LYS A 20 -1.28 -15.56 6.33
CA LYS A 20 -2.71 -15.54 6.03
C LYS A 20 -3.20 -14.11 5.84
N ILE A 21 -4.15 -13.97 4.93
CA ILE A 21 -4.94 -12.76 4.76
C ILE A 21 -6.24 -13.00 5.52
N PHE A 22 -6.51 -12.15 6.49
CA PHE A 22 -7.69 -12.23 7.33
C PHE A 22 -8.85 -11.40 6.75
N PHE A 23 -10.07 -11.86 6.94
CA PHE A 23 -11.30 -11.12 6.68
C PHE A 23 -11.87 -10.55 7.98
N SER A 24 -12.80 -9.61 7.84
CA SER A 24 -13.65 -9.19 8.96
C SER A 24 -14.36 -10.39 9.59
N GLY A 25 -14.31 -10.50 10.92
CA GLY A 25 -14.86 -11.63 11.66
C GLY A 25 -13.92 -12.82 11.83
N ASP A 26 -12.76 -12.85 11.16
CA ASP A 26 -11.79 -13.93 11.36
C ASP A 26 -11.13 -13.86 12.73
N ASP A 27 -10.78 -15.03 13.26
CA ASP A 27 -9.99 -15.16 14.48
C ASP A 27 -8.49 -15.11 14.20
N ILE A 28 -7.80 -14.21 14.90
CA ILE A 28 -6.35 -14.15 14.96
C ILE A 28 -5.90 -14.88 16.21
N ARG A 29 -5.16 -15.97 16.03
CA ARG A 29 -4.59 -16.76 17.11
C ARG A 29 -3.07 -16.70 17.11
N GLY A 30 -2.50 -16.87 18.29
CA GLY A 30 -1.06 -16.85 18.47
C GLY A 30 -0.66 -16.97 19.92
N GLN A 31 0.61 -16.69 20.18
CA GLN A 31 1.19 -16.78 21.50
C GLN A 31 2.23 -15.69 21.76
N VAL A 32 2.28 -15.23 22.99
CA VAL A 32 3.35 -14.40 23.53
C VAL A 32 4.30 -15.29 24.31
N MET A 33 5.59 -15.26 23.96
CA MET A 33 6.61 -16.04 24.65
C MET A 33 7.55 -15.10 25.40
N VAL A 34 7.80 -15.41 26.68
CA VAL A 34 8.72 -14.67 27.55
C VAL A 34 9.77 -15.64 28.07
N TYR A 35 11.03 -15.40 27.70
CA TYR A 35 12.18 -16.18 28.15
C TYR A 35 12.94 -15.39 29.20
N LEU A 36 13.09 -15.95 30.39
CA LEU A 36 13.71 -15.30 31.54
C LEU A 36 14.87 -16.13 32.09
N SER A 37 16.06 -15.53 32.13
CA SER A 37 17.24 -16.12 32.79
C SER A 37 17.17 -16.06 34.33
N ALA A 38 16.36 -15.16 34.88
CA ALA A 38 16.14 -15.00 36.32
C ALA A 38 14.70 -14.53 36.59
N SER A 39 14.20 -14.75 37.81
CA SER A 39 12.87 -14.30 38.21
C SER A 39 12.80 -12.76 38.25
N ILE A 40 11.80 -12.19 37.58
CA ILE A 40 11.60 -10.73 37.50
C ILE A 40 10.22 -10.34 38.05
N ALA A 41 10.12 -9.12 38.59
CA ALA A 41 8.82 -8.55 38.97
C ALA A 41 8.10 -8.02 37.73
N VAL A 42 6.89 -8.51 37.49
CA VAL A 42 6.09 -8.17 36.31
C VAL A 42 4.72 -7.70 36.78
N GLN A 43 4.27 -6.55 36.27
CA GLN A 43 2.92 -6.08 36.51
C GLN A 43 1.92 -6.88 35.69
N ALA A 44 2.22 -7.07 34.41
CA ALA A 44 1.41 -7.86 33.52
C ALA A 44 2.11 -8.19 32.21
N VAL A 45 1.68 -9.28 31.59
CA VAL A 45 1.90 -9.59 30.18
C VAL A 45 0.59 -9.32 29.45
N ALA A 46 0.62 -8.53 28.38
CA ALA A 46 -0.57 -8.16 27.64
C ALA A 46 -0.32 -8.21 26.13
N VAL A 47 -1.38 -8.47 25.36
CA VAL A 47 -1.37 -8.30 23.91
C VAL A 47 -2.32 -7.17 23.53
N LYS A 48 -1.95 -6.38 22.52
CA LYS A 48 -2.81 -5.36 21.93
C LYS A 48 -3.04 -5.66 20.46
N PHE A 49 -4.25 -5.42 19.98
CA PHE A 49 -4.59 -5.45 18.55
C PHE A 49 -5.00 -4.05 18.11
N ILE A 50 -4.38 -3.57 17.03
CA ILE A 50 -4.63 -2.24 16.49
C ILE A 50 -4.90 -2.36 14.99
N GLY A 51 -5.97 -1.71 14.54
CA GLY A 51 -6.27 -1.47 13.14
C GLY A 51 -6.45 0.02 12.90
N GLU A 52 -5.66 0.60 12.00
CA GLU A 52 -5.69 2.04 11.71
C GLU A 52 -5.30 2.37 10.27
N ALA A 53 -5.80 3.50 9.78
CA ALA A 53 -5.34 4.15 8.57
C ALA A 53 -4.74 5.51 8.90
N CYS A 54 -3.72 5.90 8.14
CA CYS A 54 -3.05 7.18 8.32
C CYS A 54 -2.70 7.77 6.95
N VAL A 55 -2.85 9.08 6.85
CA VAL A 55 -2.46 9.90 5.71
C VAL A 55 -1.60 11.04 6.21
N SER A 56 -0.49 11.30 5.55
CA SER A 56 0.39 12.44 5.81
C SER A 56 1.06 12.89 4.52
N VAL A 57 0.67 14.06 4.04
CA VAL A 57 1.22 14.68 2.82
C VAL A 57 2.10 15.88 3.22
N PRO A 58 3.41 15.89 2.93
CA PRO A 58 4.34 16.96 3.31
C PRO A 58 4.20 18.23 2.44
N GLU A 59 4.45 19.41 3.03
CA GLU A 59 4.50 20.69 2.33
C GLU A 59 5.53 20.67 1.19
N GLY A 60 5.13 21.12 0.01
CA GLY A 60 5.95 21.12 -1.20
C GLY A 60 5.67 19.97 -2.17
N VAL A 61 4.90 18.96 -1.77
CA VAL A 61 4.40 17.91 -2.67
C VAL A 61 3.05 18.36 -3.26
N GLY A 62 3.13 19.24 -4.26
CA GLY A 62 2.04 19.50 -5.21
C GLY A 62 0.87 20.39 -4.77
N GLU A 63 1.07 21.71 -4.77
CA GLU A 63 0.09 22.59 -5.45
C GLU A 63 0.54 22.76 -6.90
N GLU A 64 0.54 21.69 -7.70
CA GLU A 64 0.64 21.85 -9.15
C GLU A 64 -0.77 22.09 -9.69
N LYS A 65 -1.26 23.32 -9.44
CA LYS A 65 -2.42 23.83 -10.17
C LYS A 65 -2.07 23.81 -11.65
N THR A 66 -2.93 23.20 -12.44
CA THR A 66 -2.95 23.20 -13.90
C THR A 66 -2.75 24.63 -14.43
N ALA A 67 -1.51 25.01 -14.73
CA ALA A 67 -1.19 26.28 -15.38
C ALA A 67 0.04 26.09 -16.27
N LYS A 68 -0.22 25.89 -17.57
CA LYS A 68 0.79 25.96 -18.63
C LYS A 68 1.62 27.24 -18.47
N LYS A 69 2.89 27.12 -18.06
CA LYS A 69 3.90 28.15 -18.33
C LYS A 69 5.19 27.50 -18.80
N ARG A 70 5.45 27.69 -20.10
CA ARG A 70 6.73 27.47 -20.77
C ARG A 70 7.86 28.14 -19.98
N LYS A 71 8.92 27.41 -19.67
CA LYS A 71 10.24 27.99 -19.44
C LYS A 71 11.26 27.22 -20.26
N ASN A 72 11.84 27.93 -21.23
CA ASN A 72 13.04 27.51 -21.93
C ASN A 72 14.21 27.64 -20.96
N VAL A 73 15.00 26.57 -20.80
CA VAL A 73 16.30 26.65 -20.13
C VAL A 73 17.32 26.02 -21.05
N THR A 74 18.18 26.86 -21.61
CA THR A 74 19.39 26.51 -22.35
C THR A 74 20.47 26.12 -21.34
N ASN A 75 20.94 24.87 -21.40
CA ASN A 75 22.10 24.43 -20.62
C ASN A 75 23.39 24.85 -21.33
N LYS A 76 24.15 25.76 -20.73
CA LYS A 76 25.60 25.86 -20.98
C LYS A 76 26.31 25.07 -19.89
N ILE A 77 27.09 24.10 -20.34
CA ILE A 77 27.98 23.25 -19.54
C ILE A 77 29.30 24.01 -19.33
N VAL A 78 29.85 23.97 -18.12
CA VAL A 78 31.28 24.25 -17.87
C VAL A 78 31.84 23.12 -16.98
N PRO A 79 33.03 22.56 -17.26
CA PRO A 79 33.55 21.37 -16.59
C PRO A 79 34.27 21.67 -15.27
N ILE A 80 34.28 20.67 -14.39
CA ILE A 80 34.98 20.60 -13.11
C ILE A 80 36.45 20.23 -13.36
N ASN A 81 37.40 20.84 -12.63
CA ASN A 81 38.76 20.34 -12.48
C ASN A 81 39.21 20.37 -11.00
N CYS A 82 40.10 19.42 -10.69
CA CYS A 82 40.53 18.89 -9.40
C CYS A 82 41.35 19.82 -8.48
N GLU A 83 41.41 19.45 -7.19
CA GLU A 83 42.24 20.03 -6.10
C GLU A 83 43.77 19.87 -6.33
N PRO A 84 44.70 20.50 -5.54
CA PRO A 84 45.04 20.03 -4.17
C PRO A 84 45.62 21.06 -3.13
N GLY A 85 45.44 20.74 -1.83
CA GLY A 85 46.33 21.04 -0.67
C GLY A 85 46.26 22.44 -0.01
N VAL A 86 46.67 22.73 1.25
CA VAL A 86 47.18 22.07 2.47
C VAL A 86 47.18 23.18 3.60
N THR A 87 47.13 22.78 4.89
CA THR A 87 47.56 23.44 6.17
C THR A 87 46.77 24.56 6.90
N ASP A 88 46.49 24.22 8.17
CA ASP A 88 46.72 24.91 9.46
C ASP A 88 45.97 26.18 9.92
N GLY A 89 45.50 26.11 11.19
CA GLY A 89 45.47 27.26 12.11
C GLY A 89 44.15 27.56 12.83
N ALA A 90 43.97 27.05 14.05
CA ALA A 90 43.20 27.74 15.11
C ALA A 90 44.19 28.70 15.84
N PRO A 91 43.80 29.83 16.49
CA PRO A 91 42.85 29.86 17.62
C PRO A 91 42.03 31.18 17.77
N GLY A 92 41.18 31.30 18.80
CA GLY A 92 40.82 32.64 19.33
C GLY A 92 39.46 32.78 20.02
N TRP A 93 39.48 32.73 21.35
CA TRP A 93 38.39 33.03 22.28
C TRP A 93 38.29 34.55 22.50
N THR A 94 37.08 35.14 22.50
CA THR A 94 36.78 36.34 23.31
C THR A 94 35.41 36.25 24.00
N LYS A 95 35.46 36.57 25.30
CA LYS A 95 34.40 36.69 26.30
C LYS A 95 34.05 38.17 26.46
N ASP A 96 32.80 38.49 26.81
CA ASP A 96 32.41 39.21 28.04
C ASP A 96 30.93 39.67 27.96
N LYS A 97 30.07 39.24 28.92
CA LYS A 97 29.56 39.98 30.12
C LYS A 97 28.49 41.04 29.76
N SER A 98 27.45 41.37 30.52
CA SER A 98 26.76 40.89 31.74
C SER A 98 25.73 41.97 32.07
N THR A 99 24.52 41.66 32.55
CA THR A 99 23.79 42.31 33.68
C THR A 99 22.32 41.86 33.73
N GLY A 100 21.84 41.39 34.90
CA GLY A 100 20.44 40.98 35.19
C GLY A 100 19.61 42.14 35.79
N PRO A 101 18.67 41.92 36.74
CA PRO A 101 17.86 40.74 37.08
C PRO A 101 16.33 41.06 37.16
N GLY A 102 15.48 40.03 37.23
CA GLY A 102 14.06 40.18 37.57
C GLY A 102 13.27 38.86 37.57
N THR A 103 12.90 38.37 38.75
CA THR A 103 11.92 37.29 39.01
C THR A 103 10.59 37.94 39.45
N PRO A 104 9.42 37.25 39.57
CA PRO A 104 9.08 35.85 39.26
C PRO A 104 7.70 35.64 38.58
N ALA A 105 7.43 34.45 38.00
CA ALA A 105 6.21 33.64 38.26
C ALA A 105 6.02 32.45 37.28
N LYS A 106 5.56 31.34 37.89
CA LYS A 106 5.18 30.02 37.37
C LYS A 106 4.56 29.96 35.97
N LEU A 107 5.01 28.99 35.13
CA LEU A 107 4.11 28.19 34.29
C LEU A 107 4.76 26.84 33.87
N ARG A 108 4.35 25.77 34.56
CA ARG A 108 4.07 24.40 34.08
C ARG A 108 4.76 23.96 32.76
N SER A 109 5.87 23.22 32.87
CA SER A 109 6.52 22.57 31.74
C SER A 109 5.72 21.37 31.23
N LYS A 110 5.26 21.42 29.97
CA LYS A 110 5.01 20.23 29.16
C LYS A 110 6.29 19.98 28.37
N SER A 111 7.02 18.91 28.68
CA SER A 111 8.17 18.48 27.88
C SER A 111 7.65 17.97 26.52
N SER A 112 7.80 18.78 25.48
CA SER A 112 7.71 18.28 24.11
C SER A 112 9.08 17.74 23.73
N THR A 113 9.13 16.45 23.44
CA THR A 113 10.33 15.80 22.91
C THR A 113 10.48 16.26 21.47
N LYS A 114 11.45 17.14 21.21
CA LYS A 114 11.85 17.57 19.86
C LYS A 114 12.20 16.32 19.05
N THR A 115 11.34 15.99 18.08
CA THR A 115 11.69 15.09 16.98
C THR A 115 12.04 15.97 15.78
N THR A 116 13.13 15.62 15.11
CA THR A 116 13.77 16.24 13.96
C THR A 116 12.76 16.85 12.98
N LEU A 117 12.87 18.16 12.68
CA LEU A 117 11.98 18.85 11.75
C LEU A 117 12.19 18.32 10.32
N GLY A 118 11.36 17.36 9.93
CA GLY A 118 10.98 17.18 8.53
C GLY A 118 10.04 18.32 8.08
N PRO A 119 9.81 18.47 6.77
CA PRO A 119 8.81 19.41 6.26
C PRO A 119 7.46 19.14 6.92
N LYS A 120 6.76 20.20 7.35
CA LYS A 120 5.44 20.09 7.99
C LYS A 120 4.44 19.49 6.99
N PRO A 121 3.49 18.66 7.43
CA PRO A 121 2.47 18.13 6.52
C PRO A 121 1.50 19.23 6.04
N VAL A 122 1.27 19.31 4.72
CA VAL A 122 0.15 20.06 4.11
C VAL A 122 -1.14 19.61 4.77
N PHE A 123 -1.31 18.31 4.95
CA PHE A 123 -2.36 17.76 5.79
C PHE A 123 -2.03 16.37 6.30
N SER A 124 -2.68 16.01 7.40
CA SER A 124 -2.70 14.65 7.89
C SER A 124 -4.14 14.24 8.23
N SER A 125 -4.40 12.95 8.20
CA SER A 125 -5.65 12.35 8.64
C SER A 125 -5.38 10.97 9.22
N ASN A 126 -6.23 10.54 10.13
CA ASN A 126 -6.14 9.22 10.76
C ASN A 126 -7.55 8.67 10.98
N GLU A 127 -7.71 7.38 10.72
CA GLU A 127 -8.92 6.62 11.03
C GLU A 127 -8.51 5.42 11.89
N LYS A 128 -9.20 5.18 13.00
CA LYS A 128 -8.99 4.01 13.85
C LYS A 128 -10.15 3.06 13.67
N TYR A 129 -9.86 1.83 13.27
CA TYR A 129 -10.86 0.77 13.11
C TYR A 129 -11.09 0.05 14.43
N PHE A 130 -10.01 -0.30 15.14
CA PHE A 130 -10.11 -0.89 16.46
C PHE A 130 -8.84 -0.71 17.29
N PHE A 131 -9.04 -0.79 18.60
CA PHE A 131 -7.99 -0.91 19.60
C PHE A 131 -8.50 -1.87 20.68
N HIS A 132 -7.89 -3.05 20.75
CA HIS A 132 -8.21 -4.05 21.76
C HIS A 132 -6.96 -4.34 22.59
N LYS A 133 -7.11 -4.49 23.91
CA LYS A 133 -6.02 -4.87 24.81
C LYS A 133 -6.51 -5.98 25.73
N GLU A 134 -5.78 -7.07 25.73
CA GLU A 134 -6.02 -8.24 26.56
C GLU A 134 -4.83 -8.45 27.50
N TYR A 135 -5.11 -8.78 28.76
CA TYR A 135 -4.11 -9.13 29.75
C TYR A 135 -4.02 -10.66 29.83
N LEU A 136 -2.86 -11.21 29.48
CA LEU A 136 -2.62 -12.66 29.46
C LEU A 136 -2.05 -13.16 30.79
N TYR A 137 -1.40 -12.27 31.54
CA TYR A 137 -0.92 -12.49 32.90
C TYR A 137 -0.98 -11.19 33.69
N GLY A 138 -1.37 -11.26 34.96
CA GLY A 138 -1.59 -10.09 35.80
C GLY A 138 -2.68 -9.16 35.26
N HIS A 139 -2.72 -7.93 35.74
CA HIS A 139 -3.68 -6.92 35.28
C HIS A 139 -3.13 -5.50 35.47
N LYS A 140 -3.86 -4.48 34.98
CA LYS A 140 -3.52 -3.05 35.18
C LYS A 140 -3.29 -2.66 36.64
N TYR A 141 -3.99 -3.32 37.56
CA TYR A 141 -3.97 -3.02 39.00
C TYR A 141 -3.14 -4.04 39.79
N SER A 142 -2.51 -5.02 39.11
CA SER A 142 -1.61 -5.95 39.78
C SER A 142 -0.48 -5.20 40.45
N SER A 143 -0.15 -5.63 41.66
CA SER A 143 1.00 -5.10 42.37
C SER A 143 2.28 -5.55 41.67
N PHE A 144 3.32 -4.73 41.68
CA PHE A 144 4.67 -5.11 41.20
C PHE A 144 5.38 -6.10 42.15
N ARG A 145 4.62 -6.83 42.97
CA ARG A 145 5.11 -7.89 43.85
C ARG A 145 4.98 -9.27 43.22
N GLU A 146 4.12 -9.43 42.22
CA GLU A 146 4.01 -10.65 41.43
C GLU A 146 5.31 -10.86 40.65
N LYS A 147 5.91 -12.05 40.83
CA LYS A 147 7.17 -12.43 40.18
C LYS A 147 6.89 -13.48 39.12
N LEU A 148 7.33 -13.22 37.90
CA LEU A 148 7.43 -14.21 36.86
C LEU A 148 8.77 -14.93 37.04
N TRP A 149 8.74 -16.25 37.20
CA TRP A 149 9.93 -17.03 37.58
C TRP A 149 10.90 -17.19 36.40
N ALA A 150 12.15 -17.55 36.69
CA ALA A 150 13.08 -17.96 35.64
C ALA A 150 12.49 -19.13 34.82
N GLY A 151 12.73 -19.13 33.51
CA GLY A 151 12.22 -20.13 32.58
C GLY A 151 11.46 -19.54 31.39
N ASN A 152 10.72 -20.40 30.70
CA ASN A 152 10.01 -20.08 29.47
C ASN A 152 8.51 -20.03 29.77
N HIS A 153 7.89 -18.88 29.51
CA HIS A 153 6.46 -18.67 29.73
C HIS A 153 5.79 -18.47 28.38
N THR A 154 4.69 -19.18 28.15
CA THR A 154 3.91 -19.10 26.92
C THR A 154 2.48 -18.70 27.26
N PHE A 155 2.01 -17.64 26.61
CA PHE A 155 0.68 -17.09 26.83
C PHE A 155 -0.10 -17.09 25.50
N PRO A 156 -1.01 -18.05 25.28
CA PRO A 156 -1.83 -18.08 24.08
C PRO A 156 -2.87 -16.94 24.11
N PHE A 157 -3.28 -16.49 22.93
CA PHE A 157 -4.35 -15.51 22.77
C PHE A 157 -5.21 -15.82 21.55
N GLN A 158 -6.42 -15.27 21.55
CA GLN A 158 -7.33 -15.29 20.40
C GLN A 158 -8.07 -13.95 20.34
N PHE A 159 -8.12 -13.35 19.16
CA PHE A 159 -8.85 -12.10 18.93
C PHE A 159 -9.65 -12.17 17.63
N THR A 160 -10.96 -12.00 17.73
CA THR A 160 -11.86 -11.92 16.58
C THR A 160 -11.85 -10.51 15.99
N LEU A 161 -11.57 -10.40 14.69
CA LEU A 161 -11.57 -9.13 13.98
C LEU A 161 -12.97 -8.51 13.92
N PRO A 162 -13.12 -7.20 14.13
CA PRO A 162 -14.38 -6.51 13.93
C PRO A 162 -14.90 -6.60 12.48
N ALA A 163 -16.19 -6.31 12.31
CA ALA A 163 -16.81 -6.16 11.00
C ALA A 163 -16.33 -4.89 10.26
N GLN A 164 -16.51 -4.86 8.94
CA GLN A 164 -16.31 -3.68 8.08
C GLN A 164 -14.88 -3.11 8.09
N LEU A 165 -13.88 -3.99 7.95
CA LEU A 165 -12.48 -3.57 7.89
C LEU A 165 -12.03 -3.39 6.44
N PRO A 166 -11.37 -2.27 6.09
CA PRO A 166 -10.79 -2.09 4.76
C PRO A 166 -9.60 -3.01 4.49
N ALA A 167 -9.26 -3.16 3.21
CA ALA A 167 -8.04 -3.87 2.84
C ALA A 167 -6.78 -3.14 3.31
N SER A 168 -5.80 -3.92 3.75
CA SER A 168 -4.46 -3.46 4.07
C SER A 168 -3.81 -2.81 2.86
N PHE A 169 -3.15 -1.68 3.08
CA PHE A 169 -2.60 -0.87 2.01
C PHE A 169 -1.34 -0.14 2.49
N ASN A 170 -0.34 -0.08 1.63
CA ASN A 170 0.80 0.82 1.77
C ASN A 170 0.88 1.67 0.49
N GLY A 171 0.89 2.98 0.65
CA GLY A 171 1.12 3.95 -0.41
C GLY A 171 2.14 5.01 -0.02
N ARG A 172 2.51 5.91 -0.92
CA ARG A 172 3.57 6.91 -0.66
C ARG A 172 3.27 7.85 0.51
N PHE A 173 2.00 8.25 0.63
CA PHE A 173 1.54 9.27 1.58
C PHE A 173 0.59 8.74 2.65
N GLY A 174 0.32 7.44 2.67
CA GLY A 174 -0.57 6.86 3.66
C GLY A 174 -0.63 5.34 3.61
N TYR A 175 -1.27 4.76 4.62
CA TYR A 175 -1.40 3.32 4.80
C TYR A 175 -2.71 2.96 5.50
N VAL A 176 -3.09 1.69 5.36
CA VAL A 176 -4.08 0.97 6.18
C VAL A 176 -3.35 -0.24 6.76
N ARG A 177 -3.27 -0.35 8.09
CA ARG A 177 -2.46 -1.36 8.78
C ARG A 177 -3.15 -2.01 9.95
N TYR A 178 -2.78 -3.26 10.15
CA TYR A 178 -3.22 -4.09 11.26
C TYR A 178 -2.02 -4.77 11.89
N TYR A 179 -1.95 -4.75 13.21
CA TYR A 179 -0.84 -5.34 13.93
C TYR A 179 -1.22 -5.72 15.37
N ALA A 180 -0.50 -6.71 15.88
CA ALA A 180 -0.53 -7.11 17.28
C ALA A 180 0.74 -6.62 17.99
N GLU A 181 0.63 -6.20 19.25
CA GLU A 181 1.76 -5.84 20.11
C GLU A 181 1.75 -6.67 21.40
N ALA A 182 2.80 -7.45 21.64
CA ALA A 182 3.06 -8.06 22.93
C ALA A 182 3.77 -7.05 23.84
N LEU A 183 3.30 -6.97 25.09
CA LEU A 183 3.74 -6.03 26.10
C LEU A 183 4.16 -6.79 27.36
N LEU A 184 5.42 -6.67 27.74
CA LEU A 184 5.90 -7.06 29.07
C LEU A 184 6.01 -5.78 29.91
N MET A 185 5.13 -5.64 30.91
CA MET A 185 5.05 -4.42 31.74
C MET A 185 5.77 -4.65 33.07
N ARG A 186 6.87 -3.92 33.28
CA ARG A 186 7.67 -3.92 34.51
C ARG A 186 7.53 -2.58 35.23
N TRP A 187 8.13 -2.47 36.41
CA TRP A 187 8.21 -1.19 37.10
C TRP A 187 9.02 -0.18 36.28
N LYS A 188 8.36 0.87 35.77
CA LYS A 188 8.93 1.95 34.92
C LYS A 188 9.51 1.53 33.57
N GLU A 189 9.50 0.25 33.22
CA GLU A 189 9.97 -0.28 31.94
C GLU A 189 8.87 -1.04 31.22
N LYS A 190 8.95 -1.06 29.89
CA LYS A 190 8.00 -1.77 29.03
C LYS A 190 8.70 -2.27 27.79
N ASP A 191 8.77 -3.59 27.64
CA ASP A 191 9.19 -4.20 26.38
C ASP A 191 8.00 -4.39 25.45
N VAL A 192 8.25 -4.15 24.17
CA VAL A 192 7.24 -4.21 23.12
C VAL A 192 7.77 -5.03 21.96
N ARG A 193 6.99 -6.02 21.53
CA ARG A 193 7.18 -6.71 20.24
C ARG A 193 5.94 -6.53 19.40
N ARG A 194 6.13 -6.29 18.11
CA ARG A 194 5.05 -6.01 17.17
C ARG A 194 5.13 -6.96 16.00
N VAL A 195 3.99 -7.49 15.59
CA VAL A 195 3.82 -8.30 14.37
C VAL A 195 2.68 -7.72 13.56
N TYR A 196 2.90 -7.56 12.26
CA TYR A 196 1.90 -7.08 11.31
C TYR A 196 1.23 -8.26 10.62
N PHE A 197 -0.03 -8.10 10.24
CA PHE A 197 -0.78 -9.09 9.48
C PHE A 197 -1.66 -8.41 8.43
N SER A 198 -2.05 -9.16 7.39
CA SER A 198 -2.82 -8.62 6.27
C SER A 198 -4.30 -8.85 6.49
N VAL A 199 -5.11 -7.81 6.28
CA VAL A 199 -6.57 -7.87 6.28
C VAL A 199 -7.09 -7.47 4.90
N THR A 200 -8.15 -8.11 4.43
CA THR A 200 -8.87 -7.73 3.21
C THR A 200 -10.38 -7.67 3.46
N ASN A 201 -11.05 -6.70 2.82
CA ASN A 201 -12.51 -6.61 2.75
C ASN A 201 -13.07 -7.53 1.67
N ILE A 202 -14.38 -7.68 1.55
CA ILE A 202 -15.00 -8.39 0.41
C ILE A 202 -15.25 -7.39 -0.73
N ALA A 203 -14.39 -7.40 -1.74
CA ALA A 203 -14.50 -6.59 -2.94
C ALA A 203 -15.02 -7.47 -4.09
N ASP A 204 -16.33 -7.74 -4.07
CA ASP A 204 -16.97 -8.60 -5.05
C ASP A 204 -17.25 -7.87 -6.38
N ILE A 205 -16.47 -8.23 -7.41
CA ILE A 205 -16.57 -7.64 -8.75
C ILE A 205 -17.95 -7.89 -9.37
N ASN A 206 -18.63 -8.98 -8.98
CA ASN A 206 -19.98 -9.30 -9.47
C ASN A 206 -21.04 -8.29 -9.00
N THR A 207 -20.73 -7.47 -7.99
CA THR A 207 -21.63 -6.40 -7.50
C THR A 207 -21.47 -5.08 -8.26
N GLU A 208 -20.39 -4.92 -9.03
CA GLU A 208 -20.11 -3.71 -9.79
C GLU A 208 -20.67 -3.83 -11.21
N THR A 209 -21.66 -2.99 -11.53
CA THR A 209 -22.40 -3.03 -12.80
C THR A 209 -21.52 -2.83 -14.03
N ARG A 210 -20.42 -2.06 -13.90
CA ARG A 210 -19.50 -1.79 -15.01
C ARG A 210 -18.45 -2.88 -15.20
N ALA A 211 -18.33 -3.84 -14.29
CA ALA A 211 -17.26 -4.83 -14.32
C ALA A 211 -17.30 -5.71 -15.59
N GLU A 212 -18.49 -6.12 -16.02
CA GLU A 212 -18.66 -6.93 -17.24
C GLU A 212 -18.66 -6.08 -18.51
N SER A 213 -18.84 -4.76 -18.41
CA SER A 213 -18.85 -3.89 -19.57
C SER A 213 -17.44 -3.73 -20.13
N GLY A 214 -17.25 -3.97 -21.42
CA GLY A 214 -15.99 -3.68 -22.11
C GLY A 214 -15.73 -2.19 -22.23
N CYS A 215 -14.47 -1.81 -22.45
CA CYS A 215 -14.04 -0.44 -22.76
C CYS A 215 -13.15 -0.40 -23.99
N GLU A 216 -13.30 0.65 -24.77
CA GLU A 216 -12.46 0.91 -25.94
C GLU A 216 -12.11 2.40 -25.98
N GLU A 217 -10.91 2.73 -26.43
CA GLU A 217 -10.55 4.08 -26.85
C GLU A 217 -9.79 4.03 -28.18
N GLN A 218 -10.11 4.96 -29.08
CA GLN A 218 -9.42 5.13 -30.34
C GLN A 218 -8.93 6.58 -30.47
N LYS A 219 -7.70 6.76 -30.95
CA LYS A 219 -7.12 8.07 -31.27
C LYS A 219 -6.47 8.05 -32.65
N SER A 220 -6.57 9.18 -33.33
CA SER A 220 -5.84 9.46 -34.56
C SER A 220 -5.00 10.72 -34.41
N THR A 221 -3.77 10.69 -34.92
CA THR A 221 -2.91 11.87 -34.98
C THR A 221 -3.17 12.59 -36.29
N ASN A 222 -3.96 13.67 -36.29
CA ASN A 222 -4.11 14.50 -37.47
C ASN A 222 -2.82 15.30 -37.71
N SER A 223 -2.19 15.15 -38.88
CA SER A 223 -1.10 16.03 -39.28
C SER A 223 -1.67 17.42 -39.60
N CYS A 224 -1.42 18.43 -38.77
CA CYS A 224 -1.83 19.81 -39.07
C CYS A 224 -0.62 20.70 -39.32
N PHE A 225 -0.46 21.18 -40.55
CA PHE A 225 -0.40 22.60 -40.97
C PHE A 225 0.19 22.71 -42.39
N PHE A 226 -0.69 22.99 -43.36
CA PHE A 226 -0.50 23.74 -44.61
C PHE A 226 0.62 23.43 -45.63
N CYS A 227 1.44 22.37 -45.55
CA CYS A 227 2.41 22.08 -46.65
C CYS A 227 2.87 20.61 -46.83
N CYS A 228 2.46 19.63 -46.00
CA CYS A 228 3.00 18.25 -46.12
C CYS A 228 1.92 17.17 -45.87
N PRO A 229 1.71 16.19 -46.78
CA PRO A 229 0.97 14.97 -46.46
C PRO A 229 1.84 14.06 -45.57
N ARG A 230 1.82 14.27 -44.25
CA ARG A 230 2.65 13.51 -43.31
C ARG A 230 2.08 12.13 -42.94
N GLY A 231 0.92 11.78 -43.49
CA GLY A 231 0.21 10.56 -43.16
C GLY A 231 -0.33 10.54 -41.72
N THR A 232 -1.08 9.49 -41.36
CA THR A 232 -1.86 9.44 -40.11
C THR A 232 -1.50 8.18 -39.31
N ILE A 233 -1.38 8.32 -38.00
CA ILE A 233 -1.36 7.17 -37.08
C ILE A 233 -2.77 7.03 -36.51
N VAL A 234 -3.35 5.83 -36.64
CA VAL A 234 -4.61 5.46 -35.99
C VAL A 234 -4.31 4.33 -35.01
N ALA A 235 -4.74 4.47 -33.76
CA ALA A 235 -4.56 3.46 -32.74
C ALA A 235 -5.85 3.25 -31.96
N SER A 236 -6.21 2.00 -31.70
CA SER A 236 -7.30 1.59 -30.82
C SER A 236 -6.79 0.62 -29.76
N ALA A 237 -7.43 0.65 -28.60
CA ALA A 237 -7.20 -0.30 -27.53
C ALA A 237 -8.55 -0.70 -26.91
N GLU A 238 -8.75 -1.99 -26.68
CA GLU A 238 -10.01 -2.57 -26.21
C GLU A 238 -9.76 -3.58 -25.09
N LEU A 239 -10.65 -3.56 -24.08
CA LEU A 239 -10.85 -4.65 -23.12
C LEU A 239 -12.31 -5.08 -23.18
N LYS A 240 -12.58 -6.39 -23.34
CA LYS A 240 -13.96 -6.93 -23.37
C LYS A 240 -14.72 -6.80 -22.05
N ARG A 241 -14.00 -6.58 -20.94
CA ARG A 241 -14.53 -6.32 -19.60
C ARG A 241 -13.57 -5.44 -18.82
N ARG A 242 -14.03 -4.84 -17.72
CA ARG A 242 -13.23 -3.91 -16.91
C ARG A 242 -12.89 -4.44 -15.52
N GLY A 243 -13.66 -5.38 -14.99
CA GLY A 243 -13.43 -5.96 -13.66
C GLY A 243 -12.50 -7.17 -13.70
N PHE A 244 -11.45 -7.20 -12.89
CA PHE A 244 -10.47 -8.29 -12.80
C PHE A 244 -10.02 -8.54 -11.35
N ALA A 245 -9.68 -9.78 -11.02
CA ALA A 245 -8.98 -10.13 -9.80
C ALA A 245 -7.46 -10.25 -10.05
N PRO A 246 -6.60 -9.99 -9.04
CA PRO A 246 -5.16 -10.20 -9.17
C PRO A 246 -4.81 -11.62 -9.62
N GLY A 247 -3.79 -11.74 -10.48
CA GLY A 247 -3.36 -13.01 -11.07
C GLY A 247 -4.07 -13.38 -12.38
N GLU A 248 -5.25 -12.81 -12.66
CA GLU A 248 -5.91 -12.97 -13.95
C GLU A 248 -5.11 -12.33 -15.10
N ILE A 249 -5.37 -12.82 -16.31
CA ILE A 249 -4.85 -12.23 -17.55
C ILE A 249 -5.96 -11.33 -18.13
N ALA A 250 -5.73 -10.02 -18.13
CA ALA A 250 -6.62 -9.05 -18.74
C ALA A 250 -6.41 -9.05 -20.27
N PRO A 251 -7.41 -9.44 -21.09
CA PRO A 251 -7.25 -9.57 -22.54
C PRO A 251 -7.29 -8.20 -23.22
N LEU A 252 -6.14 -7.53 -23.27
CA LEU A 252 -5.96 -6.24 -23.92
C LEU A 252 -5.71 -6.43 -25.42
N LEU A 253 -6.61 -5.90 -26.24
CA LEU A 253 -6.45 -5.83 -27.69
C LEU A 253 -5.94 -4.43 -28.03
N VAL A 254 -4.92 -4.33 -28.88
CA VAL A 254 -4.36 -3.05 -29.34
C VAL A 254 -4.09 -3.16 -30.83
N ASP A 255 -4.66 -2.27 -31.62
CA ASP A 255 -4.40 -2.18 -33.05
C ASP A 255 -3.83 -0.81 -33.39
N VAL A 256 -2.70 -0.81 -34.10
CA VAL A 256 -1.99 0.40 -34.50
C VAL A 256 -1.73 0.36 -36.00
N HIS A 257 -2.20 1.37 -36.71
CA HIS A 257 -1.97 1.59 -38.13
C HIS A 257 -1.12 2.85 -38.30
N ASN A 258 0.18 2.68 -38.54
CA ASN A 258 1.09 3.80 -38.77
C ASN A 258 1.22 4.09 -40.28
N MET A 259 0.28 4.85 -40.82
CA MET A 259 0.34 5.32 -42.21
C MET A 259 1.06 6.68 -42.32
N SER A 260 1.98 6.98 -41.39
CA SER A 260 2.77 8.21 -41.35
C SER A 260 4.22 7.97 -41.76
N ASN A 261 4.96 9.08 -41.94
CA ASN A 261 6.41 9.04 -42.18
C ASN A 261 7.25 8.98 -40.89
N SER A 262 6.62 9.00 -39.71
CA SER A 262 7.29 8.94 -38.40
C SER A 262 7.24 7.53 -37.84
N SER A 263 8.31 7.10 -37.16
CA SER A 263 8.30 5.84 -36.41
C SER A 263 7.66 6.02 -35.03
N ILE A 264 6.95 4.99 -34.57
CA ILE A 264 6.59 4.85 -33.16
C ILE A 264 7.76 4.14 -32.50
N THR A 265 8.54 4.87 -31.70
CA THR A 265 9.78 4.36 -31.09
C THR A 265 9.51 3.42 -29.92
N THR A 266 8.36 3.56 -29.27
CA THR A 266 7.97 2.70 -28.16
C THR A 266 6.46 2.63 -28.07
N LEU A 267 5.94 1.40 -28.04
CA LEU A 267 4.58 1.07 -27.67
C LEU A 267 4.60 0.18 -26.43
N LYS A 268 3.93 0.64 -25.37
CA LYS A 268 3.81 -0.10 -24.12
C LYS A 268 2.43 0.03 -23.50
N ALA A 269 2.07 -0.92 -22.65
CA ALA A 269 0.90 -0.88 -21.80
C ALA A 269 1.36 -0.83 -20.35
N VAL A 270 0.78 0.08 -19.58
CA VAL A 270 1.09 0.25 -18.17
C VAL A 270 -0.19 0.14 -17.36
N VAL A 271 -0.11 -0.51 -16.20
CA VAL A 271 -1.21 -0.47 -15.22
C VAL A 271 -0.84 0.59 -14.20
N LEU A 272 -1.74 1.54 -14.01
CA LEU A 272 -1.59 2.66 -13.11
C LEU A 272 -2.55 2.51 -11.93
N GLN A 273 -2.02 2.60 -10.72
CA GLN A 273 -2.76 2.76 -9.48
C GLN A 273 -2.86 4.25 -9.19
N MET A 274 -4.09 4.76 -9.14
CA MET A 274 -4.40 6.14 -8.79
C MET A 274 -4.92 6.13 -7.35
N VAL A 275 -4.21 6.80 -6.45
CA VAL A 275 -4.54 6.85 -5.02
C VAL A 275 -4.91 8.28 -4.65
N GLU A 276 -6.15 8.49 -4.22
CA GLU A 276 -6.58 9.74 -3.62
C GLU A 276 -6.45 9.65 -2.10
N TYR A 277 -5.65 10.52 -1.52
CA TYR A 277 -5.53 10.72 -0.08
C TYR A 277 -6.37 11.92 0.33
N SER A 278 -7.22 11.78 1.33
CA SER A 278 -8.13 12.85 1.75
C SER A 278 -8.07 13.13 3.25
N SER A 279 -8.41 14.36 3.65
CA SER A 279 -8.61 14.74 5.05
C SER A 279 -9.97 15.39 5.25
N PRO A 280 -10.91 14.73 5.97
CA PRO A 280 -12.24 15.27 6.24
C PRO A 280 -12.20 16.59 7.01
N GLN A 281 -11.18 16.78 7.85
CA GLN A 281 -11.06 17.92 8.75
C GLN A 281 -10.68 19.23 8.04
N GLY A 282 -10.23 19.16 6.78
CA GLY A 282 -9.82 20.34 6.01
C GLY A 282 -10.23 20.33 4.55
N LEU A 283 -11.04 19.36 4.11
CA LEU A 283 -11.45 19.16 2.72
C LEU A 283 -10.28 19.11 1.72
N ARG A 284 -9.09 18.69 2.20
CA ARG A 284 -7.87 18.59 1.40
C ARG A 284 -7.79 17.21 0.76
N ARG A 285 -7.28 17.19 -0.47
CA ARG A 285 -7.05 15.97 -1.25
C ARG A 285 -5.69 16.03 -1.90
N HIS A 286 -5.08 14.87 -2.08
CA HIS A 286 -3.84 14.70 -2.83
C HIS A 286 -3.95 13.43 -3.66
N GLU A 287 -3.69 13.55 -4.97
CA GLU A 287 -3.67 12.42 -5.88
C GLU A 287 -2.23 11.99 -6.12
N ASP A 288 -1.99 10.68 -6.05
CA ASP A 288 -0.74 10.03 -6.37
C ASP A 288 -1.01 9.00 -7.46
N GLU A 289 -0.28 9.08 -8.57
CA GLU A 289 -0.38 8.11 -9.65
C GLU A 289 0.88 7.26 -9.66
N ARG A 290 0.69 5.94 -9.73
CA ARG A 290 1.79 4.99 -9.70
C ARG A 290 1.66 3.91 -10.75
N GLN A 291 2.75 3.67 -11.46
CA GLN A 291 2.90 2.50 -12.32
C GLN A 291 3.17 1.24 -11.49
N VAL A 292 2.29 0.24 -11.61
CA VAL A 292 2.39 -1.06 -10.90
C VAL A 292 2.76 -2.22 -11.82
N LEU A 293 2.65 -2.02 -13.14
CA LEU A 293 3.04 -3.00 -14.15
C LEU A 293 3.37 -2.25 -15.46
N GLU A 294 4.34 -2.77 -16.21
CA GLU A 294 4.65 -2.34 -17.57
C GLU A 294 4.89 -3.54 -18.48
N VAL A 295 4.29 -3.49 -19.67
CA VAL A 295 4.50 -4.46 -20.76
C VAL A 295 4.91 -3.68 -22.01
N ASN A 296 6.12 -3.92 -22.49
CA ASN A 296 6.65 -3.27 -23.70
C ASN A 296 6.54 -4.22 -24.91
N ARG A 297 6.13 -3.71 -26.07
CA ARG A 297 6.00 -4.46 -27.32
C ARG A 297 6.82 -3.87 -28.47
N GLY A 298 7.75 -2.96 -28.19
CA GLY A 298 8.74 -2.48 -29.14
C GLY A 298 8.25 -1.31 -30.00
N GLU A 299 8.71 -1.29 -31.25
CA GLU A 299 8.54 -0.17 -32.19
C GLU A 299 7.57 -0.50 -33.33
N VAL A 300 6.96 0.53 -33.93
CA VAL A 300 6.19 0.41 -35.17
C VAL A 300 6.79 1.33 -36.23
N LYS A 301 7.31 0.71 -37.30
CA LYS A 301 7.96 1.43 -38.40
C LYS A 301 6.95 2.25 -39.22
N PRO A 302 7.42 3.29 -39.94
CA PRO A 302 6.59 4.00 -40.90
C PRO A 302 5.96 3.04 -41.93
N GLY A 303 4.68 3.25 -42.25
CA GLY A 303 3.93 2.41 -43.19
C GLY A 303 3.56 1.01 -42.67
N ALA A 304 3.89 0.68 -41.42
CA ALA A 304 3.59 -0.62 -40.83
C ALA A 304 2.31 -0.57 -39.97
N SER A 305 1.66 -1.73 -39.82
CA SER A 305 0.62 -1.94 -38.84
C SER A 305 1.06 -2.98 -37.83
N MET A 306 0.57 -2.88 -36.60
CA MET A 306 0.86 -3.82 -35.54
C MET A 306 -0.42 -4.07 -34.73
N SER A 307 -0.69 -5.33 -34.45
CA SER A 307 -1.75 -5.75 -33.55
C SER A 307 -1.16 -6.51 -32.37
N TRP A 308 -1.63 -6.21 -31.17
CA TRP A 308 -1.39 -7.02 -29.99
C TRP A 308 -2.38 -8.17 -30.04
N GLY A 309 -1.87 -9.38 -30.25
CA GLY A 309 -2.71 -10.59 -30.22
C GLY A 309 -3.35 -10.82 -28.85
N SER A 310 -4.01 -11.96 -28.67
CA SER A 310 -4.71 -12.32 -27.42
C SER A 310 -3.82 -12.51 -26.18
N ALA A 311 -2.52 -12.23 -26.26
CA ALA A 311 -1.58 -12.28 -25.15
C ALA A 311 -1.82 -11.07 -24.23
N GLY A 312 -2.81 -11.21 -23.34
CA GLY A 312 -3.21 -10.19 -22.38
C GLY A 312 -2.16 -9.87 -21.31
N VAL A 313 -2.56 -9.03 -20.37
CA VAL A 313 -1.72 -8.49 -19.30
C VAL A 313 -2.01 -9.23 -17.99
N ARG A 314 -1.02 -9.94 -17.43
CA ARG A 314 -1.19 -10.63 -16.13
C ARG A 314 -1.10 -9.62 -14.98
N LEU A 315 -2.15 -9.51 -14.19
CA LEU A 315 -2.23 -8.53 -13.12
C LEU A 315 -1.43 -9.00 -11.89
N PRO A 316 -0.59 -8.13 -11.29
CA PRO A 316 0.19 -8.46 -10.09
C PRO A 316 -0.70 -8.48 -8.84
N PRO A 317 -0.15 -8.85 -7.65
CA PRO A 317 -0.84 -8.74 -6.37
C PRO A 317 -1.17 -7.27 -6.05
N LEU A 318 -2.44 -6.90 -6.22
CA LEU A 318 -2.93 -5.53 -6.08
C LEU A 318 -4.04 -5.46 -5.01
N PRO A 319 -4.11 -4.37 -4.22
CA PRO A 319 -5.26 -4.13 -3.35
C PRO A 319 -6.53 -3.86 -4.18
N PRO A 320 -7.71 -4.19 -3.63
CA PRO A 320 -8.97 -3.93 -4.31
C PRO A 320 -9.20 -2.42 -4.50
N SER A 321 -9.92 -2.09 -5.55
CA SER A 321 -10.47 -0.75 -5.83
C SER A 321 -11.49 -0.35 -4.76
N SER A 322 -11.60 0.95 -4.51
CA SER A 322 -12.51 1.51 -3.51
C SER A 322 -13.94 1.65 -4.03
N PHE A 323 -14.62 0.52 -4.27
CA PHE A 323 -16.04 0.48 -4.67
C PHE A 323 -16.96 -0.20 -3.63
N SER A 324 -16.39 -0.91 -2.66
CA SER A 324 -17.15 -1.53 -1.58
C SER A 324 -17.46 -0.54 -0.44
N PRO A 325 -18.55 -0.75 0.33
CA PRO A 325 -18.85 0.09 1.51
C PRO A 325 -17.77 0.02 2.59
N ASP A 326 -17.04 -1.09 2.69
CA ASP A 326 -15.97 -1.30 3.68
C ASP A 326 -14.62 -0.65 3.28
N SER A 327 -14.62 0.25 2.29
CA SER A 327 -13.42 0.95 1.84
C SER A 327 -12.93 1.97 2.88
N CYS A 328 -11.64 2.25 2.88
CA CYS A 328 -11.06 3.30 3.72
C CYS A 328 -11.65 4.67 3.37
N LYS A 329 -11.99 5.50 4.37
CA LYS A 329 -12.63 6.80 4.12
C LYS A 329 -11.65 7.89 3.71
N ILE A 330 -10.38 7.72 4.08
CA ILE A 330 -9.32 8.72 3.88
C ILE A 330 -8.33 8.33 2.76
N ILE A 331 -8.49 7.13 2.17
CA ILE A 331 -7.69 6.61 1.07
C ILE A 331 -8.61 5.94 0.07
N SER A 332 -8.64 6.43 -1.17
CA SER A 332 -9.40 5.83 -2.28
C SER A 332 -8.46 5.34 -3.38
N ILE A 333 -8.70 4.12 -3.88
CA ILE A 333 -7.85 3.45 -4.85
C ILE A 333 -8.65 3.17 -6.13
N GLN A 334 -8.11 3.61 -7.26
CA GLN A 334 -8.64 3.35 -8.60
C GLN A 334 -7.52 2.88 -9.53
N TYR A 335 -7.89 2.25 -10.64
CA TYR A 335 -6.92 1.75 -11.61
C TYR A 335 -7.25 2.11 -13.04
N ARG A 336 -6.21 2.21 -13.85
CA ARG A 336 -6.27 2.46 -15.29
C ARG A 336 -5.21 1.62 -16.00
N MET A 337 -5.54 1.12 -17.18
CA MET A 337 -4.60 0.51 -18.10
C MET A 337 -4.37 1.47 -19.26
N ASP A 338 -3.15 2.00 -19.37
CA ASP A 338 -2.79 2.98 -20.38
C ASP A 338 -1.92 2.33 -21.46
N VAL A 339 -2.33 2.46 -22.72
CA VAL A 339 -1.49 2.13 -23.89
C VAL A 339 -0.82 3.41 -24.35
N ILE A 340 0.51 3.46 -24.26
CA ILE A 340 1.33 4.65 -24.49
C ILE A 340 2.20 4.44 -25.71
N MET A 341 2.13 5.39 -26.65
CA MET A 341 2.91 5.46 -27.88
C MET A 341 3.80 6.69 -27.90
N TYR A 342 5.10 6.47 -28.03
CA TYR A 342 6.08 7.54 -28.29
C TYR A 342 6.34 7.63 -29.78
N ILE A 343 6.05 8.79 -30.37
CA ILE A 343 6.21 9.03 -31.81
C ILE A 343 7.43 9.91 -32.04
N ALA A 344 8.32 9.49 -32.95
CA ALA A 344 9.50 10.26 -33.29
C ALA A 344 9.13 11.69 -33.76
N GLY A 345 9.74 12.69 -33.12
CA GLY A 345 9.49 14.10 -33.40
C GLY A 345 8.30 14.71 -32.64
N MET A 346 7.51 13.92 -31.91
CA MET A 346 6.48 14.44 -31.00
C MET A 346 7.02 14.56 -29.57
N ARG A 347 6.69 15.66 -28.89
CA ARG A 347 7.10 15.88 -27.50
C ARG A 347 6.27 15.03 -26.53
N ASP A 348 4.97 15.02 -26.73
CA ASP A 348 4.03 14.34 -25.84
C ASP A 348 3.60 13.00 -26.47
N PRO A 349 3.57 11.91 -25.70
CA PRO A 349 3.11 10.62 -26.20
C PRO A 349 1.60 10.63 -26.45
N VAL A 350 1.16 9.74 -27.34
CA VAL A 350 -0.27 9.45 -27.52
C VAL A 350 -0.65 8.33 -26.57
N THR A 351 -1.65 8.57 -25.71
CA THR A 351 -2.08 7.61 -24.69
C THR A 351 -3.55 7.25 -24.89
N LEU A 352 -3.86 5.96 -24.97
CA LEU A 352 -5.21 5.40 -24.84
C LEU A 352 -5.38 4.91 -23.39
N ARG A 353 -6.52 5.19 -22.77
CA ARG A 353 -6.79 5.10 -21.34
C ARG A 353 -8.02 4.24 -21.08
N LEU A 354 -7.78 3.04 -20.57
CA LEU A 354 -8.85 2.07 -20.30
C LEU A 354 -9.05 1.94 -18.78
N PRO A 355 -10.20 2.39 -18.22
CA PRO A 355 -10.45 2.23 -16.80
C PRO A 355 -10.68 0.76 -16.46
N ILE A 356 -10.03 0.27 -15.39
CA ILE A 356 -10.19 -1.10 -14.89
C ILE A 356 -10.55 -1.08 -13.41
N ILE A 357 -11.17 -2.16 -12.94
CA ILE A 357 -11.65 -2.33 -11.56
C ILE A 357 -11.00 -3.60 -11.02
N ILE A 358 -10.32 -3.47 -9.88
CA ILE A 358 -9.67 -4.60 -9.23
C ILE A 358 -10.50 -5.00 -8.02
N GLY A 359 -10.93 -6.26 -7.94
CA GLY A 359 -11.57 -6.82 -6.76
C GLY A 359 -10.90 -8.12 -6.33
N ASN A 360 -11.38 -8.74 -5.26
CA ASN A 360 -10.80 -9.99 -4.74
C ASN A 360 -11.75 -11.20 -4.85
N ILE A 361 -12.97 -10.99 -5.32
CA ILE A 361 -13.84 -12.06 -5.84
C ILE A 361 -13.96 -11.87 -7.36
N PRO A 362 -13.52 -12.85 -8.18
CA PRO A 362 -13.53 -12.76 -9.63
C PRO A 362 -14.96 -12.85 -10.19
N LEU A 363 -15.13 -12.43 -11.44
CA LEU A 363 -16.40 -12.57 -12.14
C LEU A 363 -16.77 -14.05 -12.33
N LYS A 364 -17.95 -14.46 -11.85
CA LYS A 364 -18.41 -15.85 -11.87
C LYS A 364 -18.39 -16.46 -13.27
N ARG A 365 -18.82 -15.71 -14.28
CA ARG A 365 -18.85 -16.14 -15.69
C ARG A 365 -17.47 -16.50 -16.25
N HIS A 366 -16.40 -15.90 -15.72
CA HIS A 366 -15.03 -16.12 -16.16
C HIS A 366 -14.27 -17.08 -15.21
N PHE A 367 -14.89 -17.48 -14.10
CA PHE A 367 -14.29 -18.33 -13.08
C PHE A 367 -15.25 -19.48 -12.70
N PRO A 368 -15.40 -20.52 -13.56
CA PRO A 368 -16.40 -21.58 -13.40
C PRO A 368 -16.22 -22.48 -12.17
N GLY A 369 -15.19 -22.25 -11.35
CA GLY A 369 -15.02 -22.93 -10.04
C GLY A 369 -15.60 -22.16 -8.86
N LEU A 370 -16.10 -20.94 -9.06
CA LEU A 370 -16.61 -20.08 -7.99
C LEU A 370 -18.07 -20.46 -7.67
N SER A 371 -18.29 -21.22 -6.61
CA SER A 371 -19.61 -21.63 -6.13
C SER A 371 -20.13 -20.69 -5.03
N THR A 372 -21.42 -20.33 -5.06
CA THR A 372 -22.03 -19.56 -3.98
C THR A 372 -22.47 -20.45 -2.83
N TYR A 373 -22.68 -19.88 -1.64
CA TYR A 373 -23.21 -20.61 -0.50
C TYR A 373 -24.58 -21.23 -0.82
N GLU A 374 -25.46 -20.54 -1.54
CA GLU A 374 -26.76 -21.09 -1.95
C GLU A 374 -26.63 -22.34 -2.83
N GLU A 375 -25.61 -22.39 -3.70
CA GLU A 375 -25.31 -23.56 -4.53
C GLU A 375 -24.74 -24.73 -3.73
N VAL A 376 -23.94 -24.45 -2.70
CA VAL A 376 -23.35 -25.47 -1.81
C VAL A 376 -24.34 -25.97 -0.77
N ALA A 377 -25.15 -25.07 -0.19
CA ALA A 377 -26.20 -25.37 0.78
C ALA A 377 -27.41 -26.06 0.13
N GLY A 378 -27.66 -25.85 -1.17
CA GLY A 378 -28.65 -26.66 -1.90
C GLY A 378 -28.29 -28.16 -1.99
N LEU A 379 -27.04 -28.52 -1.71
CA LEU A 379 -26.54 -29.90 -1.69
C LEU A 379 -26.42 -30.51 -0.28
N LEU A 380 -26.57 -29.71 0.78
CA LEU A 380 -26.39 -30.13 2.17
C LEU A 380 -27.51 -29.55 3.03
N GLU A 381 -28.28 -30.42 3.72
CA GLU A 381 -29.37 -30.00 4.61
C GLU A 381 -28.94 -28.87 5.56
N ALA A 382 -29.72 -27.79 5.54
CA ALA A 382 -29.38 -26.52 6.15
C ALA A 382 -29.26 -26.62 7.68
N THR A 383 -28.12 -26.16 8.24
CA THR A 383 -27.97 -25.96 9.68
C THR A 383 -27.53 -24.53 10.02
N LEU A 384 -28.36 -23.89 10.86
CA LEU A 384 -28.15 -22.71 11.72
C LEU A 384 -27.70 -21.37 11.07
N PRO A 385 -28.10 -20.21 11.63
CA PRO A 385 -27.66 -18.91 11.13
C PRO A 385 -26.18 -18.71 11.44
N GLN A 386 -25.36 -18.73 10.39
CA GLN A 386 -23.90 -18.58 10.45
C GLN A 386 -23.51 -17.09 10.35
N PRO A 387 -22.35 -16.69 10.89
CA PRO A 387 -21.88 -15.29 10.94
C PRO A 387 -21.75 -14.68 9.53
N ILE A 388 -21.59 -13.35 9.46
CA ILE A 388 -21.69 -12.46 8.27
C ILE A 388 -20.62 -12.72 7.17
N ILE A 389 -20.19 -13.96 6.93
CA ILE A 389 -19.03 -14.27 6.09
C ILE A 389 -19.49 -14.85 4.74
N SER A 390 -19.19 -14.05 3.71
CA SER A 390 -19.12 -14.29 2.26
C SER A 390 -20.15 -15.20 1.59
N ARG A 391 -20.83 -14.63 0.56
CA ARG A 391 -21.59 -15.40 -0.47
C ARG A 391 -20.80 -16.54 -1.12
N TYR A 392 -19.47 -16.58 -0.94
CA TYR A 392 -18.56 -17.56 -1.49
C TYR A 392 -17.85 -18.30 -0.34
N PRO A 393 -18.24 -19.55 -0.03
CA PRO A 393 -17.66 -20.32 1.08
C PRO A 393 -16.26 -20.83 0.77
N THR A 394 -15.90 -20.97 -0.51
CA THR A 394 -14.56 -21.37 -0.95
C THR A 394 -14.15 -20.55 -2.17
N LEU A 395 -12.88 -20.12 -2.20
CA LEU A 395 -12.28 -19.44 -3.34
C LEU A 395 -11.29 -20.38 -4.04
N PRO A 396 -11.57 -20.84 -5.27
CA PRO A 396 -10.74 -21.82 -5.95
C PRO A 396 -9.42 -21.22 -6.47
N GLY A 397 -8.33 -21.98 -6.34
CA GLY A 397 -7.05 -21.65 -7.00
C GLY A 397 -6.40 -20.36 -6.50
N ILE A 398 -6.59 -20.04 -5.23
CA ILE A 398 -6.13 -18.79 -4.61
C ILE A 398 -4.82 -19.00 -3.86
N THR A 399 -3.90 -18.04 -3.99
CA THR A 399 -2.69 -17.94 -3.17
C THR A 399 -2.58 -16.53 -2.60
N SER A 400 -1.77 -16.33 -1.56
CA SER A 400 -1.40 -15.00 -1.08
C SER A 400 -0.01 -14.61 -1.58
N GLN A 401 0.15 -13.39 -2.09
CA GLN A 401 1.44 -12.85 -2.51
C GLN A 401 1.62 -11.43 -1.97
N GLU A 402 2.86 -11.04 -1.70
CA GLU A 402 3.18 -9.70 -1.24
C GLU A 402 2.87 -8.63 -2.30
N SER A 403 2.44 -7.48 -1.80
CA SER A 403 2.24 -6.25 -2.56
C SER A 403 3.47 -5.90 -3.42
N VAL A 404 3.23 -5.56 -4.69
CA VAL A 404 4.22 -4.89 -5.55
C VAL A 404 4.44 -3.42 -5.18
N ASN A 405 3.66 -2.92 -4.19
CA ASN A 405 3.59 -1.52 -3.81
C ASN A 405 4.16 -1.18 -2.42
N PRO A 406 4.61 0.07 -2.23
CA PRO A 406 5.84 0.73 -2.73
C PRO A 406 7.14 0.26 -2.07
N GLU A 407 8.27 0.62 -2.69
CA GLU A 407 9.55 0.57 -2.02
C GLU A 407 9.62 1.59 -0.88
N GLN A 408 10.37 1.26 0.17
CA GLN A 408 10.48 2.13 1.34
C GLN A 408 11.08 3.52 1.02
N SER A 409 11.96 3.59 0.03
CA SER A 409 12.62 4.81 -0.45
C SER A 409 11.64 5.85 -1.00
N GLU A 410 10.50 5.40 -1.52
CA GLU A 410 9.50 6.26 -2.15
C GLU A 410 8.57 6.90 -1.11
N CYS A 411 8.41 6.27 0.05
CA CYS A 411 7.47 6.64 1.09
C CYS A 411 7.94 7.82 1.95
N VAL A 412 6.98 8.69 2.30
CA VAL A 412 7.24 9.81 3.22
C VAL A 412 7.50 9.33 4.66
N TYR A 413 7.04 8.13 4.99
CA TYR A 413 7.16 7.53 6.30
C TYR A 413 8.05 6.28 6.24
N LYS A 414 8.75 5.99 7.34
CA LYS A 414 9.48 4.72 7.46
C LYS A 414 8.47 3.58 7.50
N LEU A 415 8.42 2.79 6.42
CA LEU A 415 7.67 1.55 6.40
C LEU A 415 8.25 0.57 7.43
N PRO A 416 7.42 -0.18 8.17
CA PRO A 416 7.88 -1.41 8.81
C PRO A 416 8.35 -2.37 7.72
N ASN A 417 9.20 -3.33 8.07
CA ASN A 417 9.58 -4.42 7.17
C ASN A 417 8.41 -5.40 7.01
N PHE A 418 7.29 -4.92 6.48
CA PHE A 418 6.05 -5.65 6.26
C PHE A 418 5.40 -5.14 4.97
N LYS A 419 5.14 -6.07 4.07
CA LYS A 419 4.36 -5.84 2.85
C LYS A 419 3.00 -6.53 3.00
N PRO A 420 1.89 -5.79 2.85
CA PRO A 420 0.57 -6.40 2.78
C PRO A 420 0.53 -7.50 1.73
N ARG A 421 -0.18 -8.58 2.02
CA ARG A 421 -0.41 -9.68 1.08
C ARG A 421 -1.80 -9.54 0.46
N TYR A 422 -1.91 -9.88 -0.82
CA TYR A 422 -3.16 -9.86 -1.57
C TYR A 422 -3.47 -11.24 -2.14
N LEU A 423 -4.76 -11.50 -2.31
CA LEU A 423 -5.26 -12.73 -2.92
C LEU A 423 -4.96 -12.69 -4.41
N VAL A 424 -4.35 -13.77 -4.92
CA VAL A 424 -3.95 -13.92 -6.31
C VAL A 424 -4.50 -15.23 -6.85
N TYR A 425 -5.22 -15.15 -7.96
CA TYR A 425 -5.80 -16.31 -8.61
C TYR A 425 -4.81 -16.93 -9.60
N VAL A 426 -4.66 -18.24 -9.52
CA VAL A 426 -3.86 -19.02 -10.46
C VAL A 426 -4.79 -19.61 -11.52
N PRO A 427 -4.54 -19.37 -12.82
CA PRO A 427 -5.31 -20.02 -13.88
C PRO A 427 -5.21 -21.55 -13.77
N LYS A 428 -6.34 -22.25 -13.95
CA LYS A 428 -6.41 -23.72 -13.87
C LYS A 428 -5.41 -24.44 -14.78
N SER A 429 -4.94 -23.82 -15.87
CA SER A 429 -3.91 -24.38 -16.76
C SER A 429 -2.53 -24.58 -16.11
N LEU A 430 -2.29 -24.02 -14.92
CA LEU A 430 -1.03 -24.13 -14.18
C LEU A 430 -1.15 -24.95 -12.88
N ILE A 431 -2.36 -25.43 -12.56
CA ILE A 431 -2.59 -26.33 -11.42
C ILE A 431 -2.43 -27.74 -11.98
N LYS A 432 -1.19 -28.26 -11.92
CA LYS A 432 -0.85 -29.64 -12.32
C LYS A 432 -1.36 -30.65 -11.30
#